data_AF-A0A970EDU8-F1
#
_entry.id   AF-A0A970EDU8-F1
#
_cell.length_a   1.000
_cell.length_b   1.000
_cell.length_c   1.000
_cell.angle_alpha   90.00
_cell.angle_beta   90.00
_cell.angle_gamma   90.00
#
_symmetry.space_group_name_H-M   'P 1'
#
loop_
_entity.id
_entity.type
_entity.pdbx_description
1 polymer ?
#
loop_
_entity_poly.entity_id
_entity_poly.type
_entity_poly.pdbx_seq_one_letter_code
_entity_poly.pdbx_strand_id
1 'polypeptide(L)'
;MSTRRVLAIFLKEAQDIRTNKNILLMYLLPFVIVIIYKNFIPNMPVGFVLSFGLMFLAALVGMYVPAMLIAEEKEKCTLDVLMLSPATPLDIFLGKGLLTFVSIIICTVILIFVAGSSLSGAAPIIVGMALTAVFCINFGMIIGLLAQNQMATGVIGTPLYMIFLLVPLLAQLSDSFITKLALLLPTHHFFNMLRLVLEDGKGLGETINQLAIILASIIVSFILLLVVYKRRGLTQDR
;
A
#
# COMPACT_ATOMS: atom_id res chain seq x y z
N MET A 1 10.68 -19.72 -13.77
CA MET A 1 10.10 -18.41 -14.15
C MET A 1 11.02 -17.75 -15.18
N SER A 2 10.57 -17.48 -16.42
CA SER A 2 11.44 -16.84 -17.43
C SER A 2 11.52 -15.34 -17.16
N THR A 3 12.72 -14.81 -16.89
CA THR A 3 12.99 -13.39 -16.59
C THR A 3 12.40 -12.43 -17.62
N ARG A 4 12.33 -12.85 -18.90
CA ARG A 4 11.72 -12.09 -19.99
C ARG A 4 10.21 -11.88 -19.81
N ARG A 5 9.49 -12.84 -19.22
CA ARG A 5 8.04 -12.73 -18.98
C ARG A 5 7.73 -11.75 -17.85
N VAL A 6 8.49 -11.82 -16.77
CA VAL A 6 8.36 -10.88 -15.63
C VAL A 6 8.61 -9.45 -16.08
N LEU A 7 9.66 -9.24 -16.87
CA LEU A 7 10.01 -7.93 -17.40
C LEU A 7 8.96 -7.39 -18.38
N ALA A 8 8.35 -8.23 -19.20
CA ALA A 8 7.26 -7.82 -20.10
C ALA A 8 6.01 -7.38 -19.33
N ILE A 9 5.63 -8.11 -18.27
CA ILE A 9 4.53 -7.72 -17.37
C ILE A 9 4.84 -6.38 -16.70
N PHE A 10 6.06 -6.23 -16.16
CA PHE A 10 6.52 -5.01 -15.51
C PHE A 10 6.46 -3.78 -16.43
N LEU A 11 6.94 -3.89 -17.68
CA LEU A 11 6.91 -2.79 -18.64
C LEU A 11 5.48 -2.40 -19.04
N LYS A 12 4.60 -3.39 -19.23
CA LYS A 12 3.18 -3.14 -19.50
C LYS A 12 2.55 -2.36 -18.34
N GLU A 13 2.76 -2.81 -17.11
CA GLU A 13 2.18 -2.12 -15.95
C GLU A 13 2.76 -0.72 -15.74
N ALA A 14 4.06 -0.51 -16.00
CA ALA A 14 4.66 0.82 -15.94
C ALA A 14 4.02 1.77 -16.97
N GLN A 15 3.69 1.26 -18.16
CA GLN A 15 2.93 2.00 -19.17
C GLN A 15 1.50 2.29 -18.71
N ASP A 16 0.81 1.31 -18.12
CA ASP A 16 -0.57 1.47 -17.61
C ASP A 16 -0.63 2.51 -16.48
N ILE A 17 0.30 2.48 -15.52
CA ILE A 17 0.43 3.49 -14.45
C ILE A 17 0.62 4.88 -15.06
N ARG A 18 1.44 5.01 -16.10
CA ARG A 18 1.73 6.29 -16.75
C ARG A 18 0.56 6.82 -17.58
N THR A 19 -0.27 5.93 -18.14
CA THR A 19 -1.32 6.32 -19.09
C THR A 19 -2.67 6.49 -18.40
N ASN A 20 -2.88 5.80 -17.27
CA ASN A 20 -4.12 5.87 -16.49
C ASN A 20 -4.13 7.09 -15.57
N LYS A 21 -4.93 8.11 -15.93
CA LYS A 21 -5.09 9.35 -15.15
C LYS A 21 -5.54 9.12 -13.71
N ASN A 22 -6.39 8.12 -13.47
CA ASN A 22 -6.86 7.81 -12.11
C ASN A 22 -5.71 7.29 -11.25
N ILE A 23 -4.85 6.41 -11.81
CA ILE A 23 -3.67 5.92 -11.09
C ILE A 23 -2.71 7.08 -10.80
N LEU A 24 -2.40 7.91 -11.81
CA LEU A 24 -1.52 9.07 -11.62
C LEU A 24 -2.02 10.01 -10.52
N LEU A 25 -3.33 10.25 -10.45
CA LEU A 25 -3.93 11.05 -9.38
C LEU A 25 -3.62 10.46 -7.99
N MET A 26 -3.74 9.14 -7.84
CA MET A 26 -3.47 8.46 -6.57
C MET A 26 -2.00 8.55 -6.14
N TYR A 27 -1.06 8.56 -7.11
CA TYR A 27 0.34 8.83 -6.84
C TYR A 27 0.61 10.29 -6.49
N LEU A 28 -0.12 11.23 -7.08
CA LEU A 28 0.09 12.67 -6.90
C LEU A 28 -0.45 13.18 -5.56
N LEU A 29 -1.58 12.63 -5.09
CA LEU A 29 -2.24 13.08 -3.86
C LEU A 29 -1.36 13.10 -2.60
N PRO A 30 -0.56 12.05 -2.28
CA PRO A 30 0.36 12.07 -1.14
C PRO A 30 1.34 13.25 -1.17
N PHE A 31 1.87 13.60 -2.35
CA PHE A 31 2.79 14.73 -2.50
C PHE A 31 2.08 16.07 -2.34
N VAL A 32 0.89 16.22 -2.94
CA VAL A 32 0.09 17.44 -2.80
C VAL A 32 -0.25 17.67 -1.33
N ILE A 33 -0.65 16.63 -0.61
CA ILE A 33 -0.93 16.70 0.83
C ILE A 33 0.31 17.19 1.58
N VAL A 34 1.47 16.55 1.39
CA VAL A 34 2.71 16.99 2.06
C VAL A 34 3.07 18.45 1.74
N ILE A 35 2.95 18.86 0.48
CA ILE A 35 3.23 20.24 0.06
C ILE A 35 2.25 21.22 0.72
N ILE A 36 0.96 20.89 0.77
CA ILE A 36 -0.05 21.74 1.42
C ILE A 36 0.26 21.85 2.91
N TYR A 37 0.40 20.74 3.61
CA TYR A 37 0.63 20.73 5.05
C TYR A 37 1.93 21.46 5.43
N LYS A 38 2.99 21.33 4.62
CA LYS A 38 4.26 22.03 4.84
C LYS A 38 4.17 23.54 4.64
N ASN A 39 3.44 24.01 3.62
CA ASN A 39 3.46 25.42 3.23
C ASN A 39 2.29 26.25 3.77
N PHE A 40 1.13 25.62 4.01
CA PHE A 40 -0.10 26.32 4.38
C PHE A 40 -0.43 26.23 5.87
N ILE A 41 0.19 25.31 6.62
CA ILE A 41 -0.02 25.18 8.07
C ILE A 41 1.22 25.69 8.81
N PRO A 42 1.15 26.85 9.48
CA PRO A 42 2.29 27.40 10.22
C PRO A 42 2.76 26.47 11.33
N ASN A 43 4.07 26.38 11.53
CA ASN A 43 4.71 25.65 12.63
C ASN A 43 4.39 24.15 12.70
N MET A 44 4.01 23.52 11.58
CA MET A 44 3.75 22.08 11.60
C MET A 44 5.06 21.28 11.67
N PRO A 45 5.18 20.30 12.60
CA PRO A 45 6.38 19.45 12.67
C PRO A 45 6.59 18.64 11.39
N VAL A 46 7.82 18.66 10.87
CA VAL A 46 8.20 17.93 9.65
C VAL A 46 7.88 16.42 9.76
N GLY A 47 8.11 15.84 10.93
CA GLY A 47 7.81 14.43 11.20
C GLY A 47 6.33 14.08 11.05
N PHE A 48 5.44 14.98 11.49
CA PHE A 48 4.00 14.81 11.35
C PHE A 48 3.57 14.90 9.87
N VAL A 49 4.05 15.92 9.15
CA VAL A 49 3.76 16.10 7.71
C VAL A 49 4.18 14.87 6.91
N LEU A 50 5.40 14.37 7.15
CA LEU A 50 5.93 13.19 6.49
C LEU A 50 5.11 11.95 6.82
N SER A 51 4.74 11.76 8.09
CA SER A 51 3.93 10.61 8.53
C SER A 51 2.59 10.55 7.82
N PHE A 52 1.92 11.69 7.66
CA PHE A 52 0.70 11.80 6.87
C PHE A 52 0.93 11.44 5.41
N GLY A 53 1.94 12.01 4.77
CA GLY A 53 2.28 11.70 3.39
C GLY A 53 2.47 10.20 3.15
N LEU A 54 3.20 9.54 4.05
CA LEU A 54 3.47 8.09 3.96
C LEU A 54 2.22 7.24 4.21
N MET A 55 1.33 7.64 5.12
CA MET A 55 0.04 6.97 5.32
C MET A 55 -0.86 7.06 4.10
N PHE A 56 -0.95 8.26 3.50
CA PHE A 56 -1.68 8.44 2.24
C PHE A 56 -1.06 7.63 1.10
N LEU A 57 0.27 7.59 1.01
CA LEU A 57 0.97 6.76 0.03
C LEU A 57 0.64 5.26 0.24
N ALA A 58 0.65 4.78 1.48
CA ALA A 58 0.34 3.39 1.80
C ALA A 58 -1.11 3.01 1.45
N ALA A 59 -2.08 3.90 1.69
CA ALA A 59 -3.48 3.63 1.37
C ALA A 59 -3.79 3.78 -0.13
N LEU A 60 -3.45 4.93 -0.73
CA LEU A 60 -3.81 5.24 -2.11
C LEU A 60 -2.96 4.47 -3.12
N VAL A 61 -1.65 4.41 -2.93
CA VAL A 61 -0.78 3.68 -3.84
C VAL A 61 -0.65 2.22 -3.41
N GLY A 62 -0.50 1.95 -2.11
CA GLY A 62 -0.35 0.59 -1.62
C GLY A 62 -1.60 -0.28 -1.73
N MET A 63 -2.81 0.27 -1.53
CA MET A 63 -4.04 -0.55 -1.58
C MET A 63 -4.87 -0.27 -2.83
N TYR A 64 -5.18 1.00 -3.11
CA TYR A 64 -6.14 1.35 -4.16
C TYR A 64 -5.59 1.05 -5.57
N VAL A 65 -4.32 1.34 -5.86
CA VAL A 65 -3.72 1.05 -7.18
C VAL A 65 -3.69 -0.45 -7.50
N PRO A 66 -3.20 -1.36 -6.63
CA PRO A 66 -3.27 -2.80 -6.87
C PRO A 66 -4.71 -3.32 -7.06
N ALA A 67 -5.67 -2.77 -6.31
CA ALA A 67 -7.07 -3.13 -6.48
C ALA A 67 -7.58 -2.78 -7.88
N MET A 68 -7.31 -1.55 -8.34
CA MET A 68 -7.70 -1.10 -9.68
C MET A 68 -7.02 -1.89 -10.78
N LEU A 69 -5.71 -2.19 -10.65
CA LEU A 69 -4.98 -2.96 -11.66
C LEU A 69 -5.55 -4.37 -11.83
N ILE A 70 -5.89 -5.06 -10.74
CA ILE A 70 -6.52 -6.38 -10.80
C ILE A 70 -7.94 -6.29 -11.38
N ALA A 71 -8.71 -5.28 -10.98
CA ALA A 71 -10.06 -5.11 -11.51
C ALA A 71 -10.07 -4.70 -12.99
N GLU A 72 -9.09 -3.94 -13.47
CA GLU A 72 -8.92 -3.61 -14.89
C GLU A 72 -8.74 -4.87 -15.74
N GLU A 73 -7.92 -5.80 -15.26
CA GLU A 73 -7.65 -7.02 -15.99
C GLU A 73 -8.86 -7.93 -16.05
N LYS A 74 -9.69 -7.92 -15.00
CA LYS A 74 -10.99 -8.60 -14.99
C LYS A 74 -11.95 -8.00 -15.99
N GLU A 75 -12.11 -6.68 -16.01
CA GLU A 75 -12.98 -5.99 -16.97
C GLU A 75 -12.59 -6.30 -18.41
N LYS A 76 -11.29 -6.38 -18.69
CA LYS A 76 -10.75 -6.67 -20.02
C LYS A 76 -10.74 -8.16 -20.36
N CYS A 77 -11.27 -9.04 -19.50
CA CYS A 77 -11.17 -10.51 -19.58
C CYS A 77 -9.73 -11.03 -19.74
N THR A 78 -8.74 -10.21 -19.42
CA THR A 78 -7.32 -10.56 -19.51
C THR A 78 -6.85 -11.34 -18.30
N LEU A 79 -7.52 -11.18 -17.16
CA LEU A 79 -7.25 -11.96 -15.96
C LEU A 79 -7.47 -13.45 -16.25
N ASP A 80 -8.57 -13.81 -16.92
CA ASP A 80 -8.89 -15.21 -17.26
C ASP A 80 -7.84 -15.82 -18.21
N VAL A 81 -7.39 -15.07 -19.20
CA VAL A 81 -6.31 -15.49 -20.11
C VAL A 81 -4.97 -15.63 -19.36
N LEU A 82 -4.69 -14.75 -18.40
CA LEU A 82 -3.54 -14.86 -17.49
C LEU A 82 -3.62 -16.12 -16.61
N MET A 83 -4.82 -16.47 -16.13
CA MET A 83 -5.08 -17.68 -15.34
C MET A 83 -4.93 -18.98 -16.16
N LEU A 84 -5.25 -18.93 -17.45
CA LEU A 84 -5.05 -20.05 -18.38
C LEU A 84 -3.61 -20.16 -18.88
N SER A 85 -2.78 -19.13 -18.67
CA SER A 85 -1.36 -19.21 -18.97
C SER A 85 -0.66 -20.16 -17.99
N PRO A 86 0.43 -20.83 -18.38
CA PRO A 86 1.18 -21.71 -17.49
C PRO A 86 1.94 -20.97 -16.38
N ALA A 87 1.68 -19.68 -16.16
CA ALA A 87 2.24 -18.91 -15.05
C ALA A 87 1.50 -19.23 -13.76
N THR A 88 2.24 -19.41 -12.66
CA THR A 88 1.59 -19.65 -11.38
C THR A 88 0.89 -18.37 -10.91
N PRO A 89 -0.20 -18.46 -10.13
CA PRO A 89 -0.84 -17.28 -9.52
C PRO A 89 0.14 -16.40 -8.73
N LEU A 90 1.09 -17.06 -8.07
CA LEU A 90 2.19 -16.41 -7.36
C LEU A 90 3.04 -15.56 -8.30
N ASP A 91 3.32 -16.04 -9.50
CA ASP A 91 4.12 -15.31 -10.49
C ASP A 91 3.43 -14.03 -10.95
N ILE A 92 2.10 -14.08 -11.08
CA ILE A 92 1.27 -12.94 -11.47
C ILE A 92 1.25 -11.92 -10.32
N PHE A 93 0.94 -12.34 -9.09
CA PHE A 93 0.89 -11.40 -7.96
C PHE A 93 2.25 -10.79 -7.62
N LEU A 94 3.34 -11.58 -7.71
CA LEU A 94 4.70 -11.07 -7.51
C LEU A 94 5.09 -10.09 -8.61
N GLY A 95 4.79 -10.39 -9.88
CA GLY A 95 5.10 -9.49 -11.00
C GLY A 95 4.43 -8.13 -10.87
N LYS A 96 3.14 -8.11 -10.48
CA LYS A 96 2.33 -6.89 -10.35
C LYS A 96 2.61 -6.12 -9.06
N GLY A 97 2.72 -6.87 -7.97
CA GLY A 97 3.05 -6.31 -6.67
C GLY A 97 4.44 -5.66 -6.68
N LEU A 98 5.40 -6.22 -7.42
CA LEU A 98 6.77 -5.70 -7.46
C LEU A 98 6.84 -4.28 -8.04
N LEU A 99 6.11 -3.96 -9.11
CA LEU A 99 6.14 -2.61 -9.67
C LEU A 99 5.55 -1.60 -8.68
N THR A 100 4.41 -1.92 -8.08
CA THR A 100 3.78 -1.05 -7.08
C THR A 100 4.66 -0.92 -5.83
N PHE A 101 5.35 -1.98 -5.45
CA PHE A 101 6.30 -1.95 -4.34
C PHE A 101 7.47 -1.02 -4.64
N VAL A 102 8.12 -1.17 -5.81
CA VAL A 102 9.25 -0.32 -6.22
C VAL A 102 8.82 1.15 -6.31
N SER A 103 7.65 1.43 -6.89
CA SER A 103 7.14 2.81 -6.99
C SER A 103 6.86 3.41 -5.61
N ILE A 104 6.34 2.65 -4.66
CA ILE A 104 6.15 3.10 -3.28
C ILE A 104 7.48 3.45 -2.62
N ILE A 105 8.51 2.62 -2.78
CA ILE A 105 9.84 2.92 -2.22
C ILE A 105 10.41 4.21 -2.81
N ILE A 106 10.31 4.38 -4.14
CA ILE A 106 10.74 5.61 -4.82
C ILE A 106 9.96 6.82 -4.28
N CYS A 107 8.63 6.73 -4.21
CA CYS A 107 7.78 7.80 -3.70
C CYS A 107 8.08 8.12 -2.23
N THR A 108 8.39 7.12 -1.41
CA THR A 108 8.78 7.28 0.00
C THR A 108 10.05 8.12 0.10
N VAL A 109 11.08 7.79 -0.68
CA VAL A 109 12.32 8.55 -0.72
C VAL A 109 12.06 10.00 -1.15
N ILE A 110 11.26 10.21 -2.20
CA ILE A 110 10.91 11.56 -2.66
C ILE A 110 10.13 12.33 -1.57
N LEU A 111 9.18 11.70 -0.87
CA LEU A 111 8.41 12.33 0.20
C LEU A 111 9.29 12.77 1.37
N ILE A 112 10.33 11.99 1.73
CA ILE A 112 11.31 12.37 2.75
C ILE A 112 11.97 13.71 2.38
N PHE A 113 12.41 13.85 1.12
CA PHE A 113 13.00 15.10 0.62
C PHE A 113 11.99 16.25 0.56
N VAL A 114 10.78 16.00 0.04
CA VAL A 114 9.74 17.03 -0.11
C VAL A 114 9.29 17.56 1.25
N ALA A 115 9.14 16.69 2.25
CA ALA A 115 8.81 17.07 3.63
C ALA A 115 9.93 17.91 4.27
N GLY A 116 11.18 17.78 3.81
CA GLY A 116 12.35 18.46 4.38
C GLY A 116 12.99 17.70 5.54
N SER A 117 12.78 16.38 5.62
CA SER A 117 13.42 15.52 6.62
C SER A 117 14.83 15.10 6.18
N SER A 118 15.72 14.87 7.15
CA SER A 118 17.08 14.39 6.85
C SER A 118 17.09 12.90 6.48
N LEU A 119 18.05 12.49 5.64
CA LEU A 119 18.25 11.08 5.29
C LEU A 119 18.94 10.27 6.40
N SER A 120 19.57 10.93 7.37
CA SER A 120 20.35 10.29 8.44
C SER A 120 19.52 9.32 9.30
N GLY A 121 18.19 9.48 9.34
CA GLY A 121 17.24 8.60 10.01
C GLY A 121 16.22 7.92 9.07
N ALA A 122 16.50 7.85 7.75
CA ALA A 122 15.54 7.34 6.77
C ALA A 122 15.42 5.81 6.74
N ALA A 123 16.44 5.08 7.21
CA ALA A 123 16.47 3.62 7.11
C ALA A 123 15.29 2.93 7.81
N PRO A 124 14.95 3.25 9.09
CA PRO A 124 13.76 2.69 9.72
C PRO A 124 12.47 2.98 8.95
N ILE A 125 12.33 4.21 8.43
CA ILE A 125 11.16 4.64 7.67
C ILE A 125 11.00 3.81 6.40
N ILE A 126 12.08 3.64 5.64
CA ILE A 126 12.07 2.87 4.39
C ILE A 126 11.77 1.40 4.65
N VAL A 127 12.36 0.80 5.69
CA VAL A 127 12.10 -0.60 6.06
C VAL A 127 10.65 -0.80 6.52
N GLY A 128 10.16 0.07 7.42
CA GLY A 128 8.78 0.03 7.89
C GLY A 128 7.79 0.21 6.74
N MET A 129 8.07 1.14 5.83
CA MET A 129 7.23 1.39 4.67
C MET A 129 7.27 0.22 3.67
N ALA A 130 8.44 -0.39 3.45
CA ALA A 130 8.56 -1.57 2.60
C ALA A 130 7.67 -2.71 3.10
N LEU A 131 7.76 -3.07 4.39
CA LEU A 131 6.93 -4.13 4.96
C LEU A 131 5.44 -3.77 4.91
N THR A 132 5.10 -2.54 5.27
CA THR A 132 3.71 -2.06 5.23
C THR A 132 3.17 -2.07 3.80
N ALA A 133 3.98 -1.71 2.80
CA ALA A 133 3.61 -1.74 1.39
C ALA A 133 3.26 -3.16 0.93
N VAL A 134 4.02 -4.18 1.35
CA VAL A 134 3.69 -5.58 1.03
C VAL A 134 2.31 -5.96 1.58
N PHE A 135 2.02 -5.59 2.83
CA PHE A 135 0.69 -5.80 3.39
C PHE A 135 -0.40 -5.07 2.59
N CYS A 136 -0.20 -3.77 2.31
CA CYS A 136 -1.17 -2.95 1.59
C CYS A 136 -1.44 -3.50 0.19
N ILE A 137 -0.40 -3.95 -0.52
CA ILE A 137 -0.51 -4.52 -1.87
C ILE A 137 -1.33 -5.80 -1.83
N ASN A 138 -1.05 -6.71 -0.90
CA ASN A 138 -1.85 -7.93 -0.73
C ASN A 138 -3.32 -7.59 -0.44
N PHE A 139 -3.56 -6.64 0.45
CA PHE A 139 -4.91 -6.20 0.79
C PHE A 139 -5.63 -5.58 -0.42
N GLY A 140 -4.95 -4.70 -1.17
CA GLY A 140 -5.46 -4.11 -2.41
C GLY A 140 -5.82 -5.17 -3.45
N MET A 141 -4.95 -6.15 -3.67
CA MET A 141 -5.22 -7.27 -4.57
C MET A 141 -6.44 -8.08 -4.13
N ILE A 142 -6.65 -8.33 -2.83
CA ILE A 142 -7.86 -8.97 -2.31
C ILE A 142 -9.11 -8.17 -2.72
N ILE A 143 -9.11 -6.86 -2.52
CA ILE A 143 -10.24 -6.00 -2.92
C ILE A 143 -10.44 -6.04 -4.44
N GLY A 144 -9.38 -5.97 -5.24
CA GLY A 144 -9.46 -6.15 -6.70
C GLY A 144 -10.04 -7.50 -7.10
N LEU A 145 -9.68 -8.58 -6.40
CA LEU A 145 -10.23 -9.93 -6.60
C LEU A 145 -11.70 -10.06 -6.17
N LEU A 146 -12.19 -9.21 -5.27
CA LEU A 146 -13.60 -9.18 -4.86
C LEU A 146 -14.45 -8.23 -5.71
N ALA A 147 -13.85 -7.19 -6.26
CA ALA A 147 -14.51 -6.22 -7.13
C ALA A 147 -14.89 -6.85 -8.48
N GLN A 148 -16.02 -6.42 -9.02
CA GLN A 148 -16.48 -6.80 -10.35
C GLN A 148 -15.73 -6.04 -11.45
N ASN A 149 -15.40 -4.78 -11.17
CA ASN A 149 -14.88 -3.83 -12.14
C ASN A 149 -14.11 -2.70 -11.40
N GLN A 150 -13.36 -1.85 -12.12
CA GLN A 150 -12.55 -0.77 -11.55
C GLN A 150 -13.40 0.19 -10.72
N MET A 151 -14.58 0.56 -11.21
CA MET A 151 -15.48 1.44 -10.46
C MET A 151 -15.90 0.83 -9.12
N ALA A 152 -16.16 -0.47 -9.08
CA ALA A 152 -16.50 -1.21 -7.87
C ALA A 152 -15.35 -1.26 -6.85
N THR A 153 -14.09 -1.21 -7.29
CA THR A 153 -12.95 -1.08 -6.36
C THR A 153 -13.00 0.24 -5.59
N GLY A 154 -13.49 1.30 -6.21
CA GLY A 154 -13.74 2.58 -5.55
C GLY A 154 -14.87 2.45 -4.54
N VAL A 155 -16.03 1.93 -4.95
CA VAL A 155 -17.23 1.85 -4.08
C VAL A 155 -17.00 0.94 -2.86
N ILE A 156 -16.41 -0.24 -3.06
CA ILE A 156 -16.22 -1.25 -2.01
C ILE A 156 -14.91 -1.00 -1.24
N GLY A 157 -13.86 -0.59 -1.94
CA GLY A 157 -12.53 -0.43 -1.36
C GLY A 157 -12.37 0.86 -0.57
N THR A 158 -12.96 1.99 -1.00
CA THR A 158 -12.71 3.28 -0.34
C THR A 158 -13.09 3.32 1.14
N PRO A 159 -14.20 2.73 1.63
CA PRO A 159 -14.47 2.67 3.07
C PRO A 159 -13.40 1.88 3.82
N LEU A 160 -12.88 0.80 3.22
CA LEU A 160 -11.83 -0.02 3.82
C LEU A 160 -10.50 0.71 3.85
N TYR A 161 -10.08 1.35 2.75
CA TYR A 161 -8.86 2.15 2.70
C TYR A 161 -8.92 3.31 3.70
N MET A 162 -10.09 3.93 3.86
CA MET A 162 -10.33 4.95 4.88
C MET A 162 -10.18 4.43 6.29
N ILE A 163 -10.62 3.20 6.60
CA ILE A 163 -10.38 2.59 7.92
C ILE A 163 -8.88 2.46 8.18
N PHE A 164 -8.12 1.91 7.22
CA PHE A 164 -6.66 1.74 7.36
C PHE A 164 -5.90 3.07 7.46
N LEU A 165 -6.45 4.15 6.91
CA LEU A 165 -5.84 5.49 6.97
C LEU A 165 -6.26 6.27 8.23
N LEU A 166 -7.56 6.32 8.54
CA LEU A 166 -8.12 7.18 9.58
C LEU A 166 -8.05 6.58 10.97
N VAL A 167 -8.26 5.26 11.14
CA VAL A 167 -8.25 4.65 12.48
C VAL A 167 -6.91 4.87 13.19
N PRO A 168 -5.74 4.66 12.56
CA PRO A 168 -4.45 4.99 13.16
C PRO A 168 -4.34 6.44 13.62
N LEU A 169 -4.86 7.37 12.81
CA LEU A 169 -4.80 8.80 13.10
C LEU A 169 -5.72 9.18 14.27
N LEU A 170 -6.96 8.67 14.27
CA LEU A 170 -7.95 8.95 15.31
C LEU A 170 -7.60 8.30 16.65
N ALA A 171 -6.90 7.17 16.63
CA ALA A 171 -6.41 6.50 17.84
C ALA A 171 -5.40 7.36 18.64
N GLN A 172 -4.78 8.36 18.02
CA GLN A 172 -3.92 9.29 18.75
C GLN A 172 -4.70 10.33 19.56
N LEU A 173 -5.96 10.59 19.20
CA LEU A 173 -6.77 11.66 19.77
C LEU A 173 -7.74 11.16 20.85
N SER A 174 -7.89 9.83 21.01
CA SER A 174 -8.89 9.25 21.90
C SER A 174 -8.40 7.96 22.53
N ASP A 175 -8.83 7.70 23.78
CA ASP A 175 -8.52 6.47 24.52
C ASP A 175 -9.74 5.51 24.52
N SER A 176 -10.26 5.27 23.32
CA SER A 176 -11.58 4.68 23.06
C SER A 176 -11.51 3.30 22.40
N PHE A 177 -12.67 2.74 22.04
CA PHE A 177 -12.79 1.54 21.20
C PHE A 177 -11.93 1.60 19.91
N ILE A 178 -11.73 2.80 19.37
CA ILE A 178 -10.88 3.07 18.19
C ILE A 178 -9.43 2.62 18.43
N THR A 179 -8.87 2.83 19.61
CA THR A 179 -7.50 2.42 19.95
C THR A 179 -7.35 0.90 19.95
N LYS A 180 -8.35 0.19 20.48
CA LYS A 180 -8.37 -1.29 20.43
C LYS A 180 -8.42 -1.81 19.00
N LEU A 181 -9.22 -1.18 18.14
CA LEU A 181 -9.26 -1.52 16.71
C LEU A 181 -7.93 -1.19 16.02
N ALA A 182 -7.33 -0.05 16.34
CA ALA A 182 -6.07 0.39 15.75
C ALA A 182 -4.94 -0.60 16.02
N LEU A 183 -4.88 -1.21 17.22
CA LEU A 183 -3.88 -2.22 17.56
C LEU A 183 -3.90 -3.46 16.65
N LEU A 184 -5.00 -3.72 15.94
CA LEU A 184 -5.11 -4.82 14.98
C LEU A 184 -4.61 -4.43 13.58
N LEU A 185 -4.46 -3.13 13.30
CA LEU A 185 -4.13 -2.63 11.98
C LEU A 185 -2.60 -2.47 11.83
N PRO A 186 -1.97 -3.08 10.83
CA PRO A 186 -0.53 -2.89 10.58
C PRO A 186 -0.20 -1.43 10.22
N THR A 187 -1.14 -0.68 9.64
CA THR A 187 -0.97 0.75 9.38
C THR A 187 -0.88 1.59 10.66
N HIS A 188 -1.48 1.14 11.77
CA HIS A 188 -1.29 1.77 13.08
C HIS A 188 0.10 1.52 13.64
N HIS A 189 0.60 0.28 13.54
CA HIS A 189 1.96 -0.04 13.97
C HIS A 189 3.01 0.69 13.13
N PHE A 190 2.78 0.83 11.82
CA PHE A 190 3.61 1.65 10.96
C PHE A 190 3.56 3.13 11.37
N PHE A 191 2.37 3.68 11.61
CA PHE A 191 2.23 5.06 12.06
C PHE A 191 2.94 5.32 13.40
N ASN A 192 2.79 4.42 14.37
CA ASN A 192 3.50 4.50 15.66
C ASN A 192 5.02 4.39 15.47
N MET A 193 5.48 3.53 14.56
CA MET A 193 6.91 3.43 14.21
C MET A 193 7.43 4.75 13.64
N LEU A 194 6.70 5.39 12.73
CA LEU A 194 7.07 6.71 12.19
C LEU A 194 7.20 7.75 13.30
N ARG A 195 6.28 7.76 14.26
CA ARG A 195 6.34 8.63 15.42
C ARG A 195 7.61 8.41 16.24
N LEU A 196 7.92 7.16 16.59
CA LEU A 196 9.14 6.81 17.33
C LEU A 196 10.43 7.24 16.61
N VAL A 197 10.46 7.12 15.29
CA VAL A 197 11.66 7.47 14.50
C VAL A 197 11.78 8.97 14.29
N LEU A 198 10.67 9.66 14.00
CA LEU A 198 10.66 11.06 13.59
C LEU A 198 10.55 12.04 14.77
N GLU A 199 9.94 11.63 15.88
CA GLU A 199 9.80 12.47 17.09
C GLU A 199 10.84 12.09 18.15
N ASP A 200 10.98 10.79 18.45
CA ASP A 200 11.86 10.32 19.53
C ASP A 200 13.29 9.98 19.05
N GLY A 201 13.56 10.07 17.74
CA GLY A 201 14.88 9.76 17.16
C GLY A 201 15.30 8.30 17.27
N LYS A 202 14.35 7.37 17.44
CA LYS A 202 14.63 5.94 17.63
C LYS A 202 15.04 5.24 16.34
N GLY A 203 15.87 4.20 16.47
CA GLY A 203 16.36 3.40 15.36
C GLY A 203 15.52 2.15 15.07
N LEU A 204 16.10 1.26 14.26
CA LEU A 204 15.48 -0.03 13.91
C LEU A 204 15.35 -0.97 15.12
N GLY A 205 16.29 -0.91 16.07
CA GLY A 205 16.29 -1.79 17.24
C GLY A 205 15.09 -1.56 18.14
N GLU A 206 14.71 -0.30 18.35
CA GLU A 206 13.62 0.09 19.22
C GLU A 206 12.24 0.01 18.57
N THR A 207 12.19 -0.25 17.26
CA THR A 207 10.94 -0.37 16.47
C THR A 207 10.62 -1.83 16.09
N ILE A 208 11.34 -2.79 16.67
CA ILE A 208 11.24 -4.21 16.33
C ILE A 208 9.86 -4.81 16.63
N ASN A 209 9.18 -4.33 17.68
CA ASN A 209 7.85 -4.81 18.05
C ASN A 209 6.81 -4.45 16.98
N GLN A 210 6.86 -3.22 16.47
CA GLN A 210 5.99 -2.75 15.40
C GLN A 210 6.26 -3.52 14.11
N LEU A 211 7.54 -3.72 13.78
CA LEU A 211 7.96 -4.50 12.62
C LEU A 211 7.48 -5.95 12.69
N ALA A 212 7.56 -6.59 13.86
CA ALA A 212 7.09 -7.96 14.07
C ALA A 212 5.58 -8.10 13.81
N ILE A 213 4.77 -7.13 14.26
CA ILE A 213 3.32 -7.14 14.04
C ILE A 213 2.97 -6.90 12.57
N ILE A 214 3.70 -6.00 11.90
CA ILE A 214 3.53 -5.79 10.45
C ILE A 214 3.89 -7.08 9.69
N LEU A 215 4.99 -7.74 10.04
CA LEU A 215 5.38 -9.03 9.45
C LEU A 215 4.32 -10.11 9.66
N ALA A 216 3.78 -10.26 10.86
CA ALA A 216 2.69 -11.19 11.12
C ALA A 216 1.46 -10.87 10.26
N SER A 217 1.12 -9.59 10.10
CA SER A 217 0.00 -9.15 9.26
C SER A 217 0.22 -9.45 7.77
N ILE A 218 1.47 -9.38 7.27
CA ILE A 218 1.81 -9.79 5.90
C ILE A 218 1.51 -11.26 5.68
N ILE A 219 1.88 -12.13 6.63
CA ILE A 219 1.62 -13.58 6.52
C ILE A 219 0.11 -13.83 6.47
N VAL A 220 -0.66 -13.18 7.36
CA VAL A 220 -2.12 -13.30 7.39
C VAL A 220 -2.75 -12.79 6.09
N SER A 221 -2.33 -11.63 5.58
CA SER A 221 -2.89 -11.08 4.33
C SER A 221 -2.52 -11.92 3.11
N PHE A 222 -1.34 -12.50 3.09
CA PHE A 222 -0.90 -13.40 2.01
C PHE A 222 -1.71 -14.71 2.01
N ILE A 223 -1.95 -15.31 3.18
CA ILE A 223 -2.84 -16.49 3.29
C ILE A 223 -4.25 -16.15 2.82
N LEU A 224 -4.81 -15.01 3.26
CA LEU A 224 -6.12 -14.54 2.81
C LEU A 224 -6.18 -14.34 1.29
N LEU A 225 -5.14 -13.74 0.70
CA LEU A 225 -5.04 -13.55 -0.75
C LEU A 225 -5.10 -14.90 -1.49
N LEU A 226 -4.35 -15.90 -1.03
CA LEU A 226 -4.38 -17.24 -1.63
C LEU A 226 -5.74 -17.93 -1.49
N VAL A 227 -6.41 -17.78 -0.34
CA VAL A 227 -7.75 -18.35 -0.10
C VAL A 227 -8.79 -17.69 -1.01
N VAL A 228 -8.80 -16.36 -1.10
CA VAL A 228 -9.73 -15.61 -1.96
C VAL A 228 -9.47 -15.94 -3.42
N TYR A 229 -8.20 -16.03 -3.82
CA TYR A 229 -7.81 -16.41 -5.16
C TYR A 229 -8.32 -17.81 -5.53
N LYS A 230 -8.08 -18.82 -4.68
CA LYS A 230 -8.58 -20.19 -4.94
C LYS A 230 -10.10 -20.25 -5.03
N ARG A 231 -10.81 -19.55 -4.14
CA ARG A 231 -12.28 -19.57 -4.15
C ARG A 231 -12.86 -18.92 -5.40
N ARG A 232 -12.23 -17.87 -5.92
CA ARG A 232 -12.72 -17.18 -7.12
C ARG A 232 -12.31 -17.88 -8.42
N GLY A 233 -11.08 -18.38 -8.50
CA GLY A 233 -10.60 -19.14 -9.67
C GLY A 233 -11.34 -20.46 -9.92
N LEU A 234 -11.88 -21.10 -8.86
CA LEU A 234 -12.67 -22.35 -8.99
C LEU A 234 -14.15 -22.14 -9.37
N THR A 235 -14.67 -20.91 -9.31
CA THR A 235 -16.09 -20.62 -9.61
C THR A 235 -16.38 -20.37 -11.09
N GLN A 236 -15.36 -20.18 -11.92
CA GLN A 236 -15.51 -19.88 -13.36
C GLN A 236 -15.53 -21.13 -14.25
N ASP A 237 -15.45 -22.32 -13.66
CA ASP A 237 -15.55 -23.63 -14.33
C ASP A 237 -16.99 -24.19 -14.35
N ARG A 238 -18.01 -23.32 -14.21
CA ARG A 238 -19.43 -23.67 -14.32
C ARG A 238 -20.20 -22.66 -15.15
#